data_AF-A0A6P1BWQ9-F1
#
_entry.id   AF-A0A6P1BWQ9-F1
#
_cell.length_a   1.000
_cell.length_b   1.000
_cell.length_c   1.000
_cell.angle_alpha   90.00
_cell.angle_beta   90.00
_cell.angle_gamma   90.00
#
_symmetry.space_group_name_H-M   'P 1'
#
loop_
_entity.id
_entity.type
_entity.pdbx_description
1 polymer ?
#
loop_
_entity_poly.entity_id
_entity_poly.type
_entity_poly.pdbx_seq_one_letter_code
_entity_poly.pdbx_strand_id
1 'polypeptide(L)'
;MKNAVHSDQDFRETFGADAAPSARSYQSSPRLVEDEVREQRANVMRFKTMEQETTDPLGARLLHDIIDEMEAELSQVVKRIVAERH
;
A
#
# COMPACT_ATOMS: atom_id res chain seq x y z
N MET A 1 -23.95 13.91 -39.17
CA MET A 1 -23.75 13.60 -37.75
C MET A 1 -23.15 12.20 -37.64
N LYS A 2 -22.00 12.11 -36.96
CA LYS A 2 -21.43 10.97 -36.20
C LYS A 2 -21.58 9.54 -36.78
N ASN A 3 -20.45 9.03 -37.31
CA ASN A 3 -19.72 7.77 -37.03
C ASN A 3 -20.51 6.66 -36.28
N ALA A 4 -20.33 5.35 -36.48
CA ALA A 4 -19.09 4.64 -36.75
C ALA A 4 -19.38 3.15 -37.09
N VAL A 5 -18.57 2.60 -38.00
CA VAL A 5 -17.78 1.36 -37.84
C VAL A 5 -18.44 0.21 -37.06
N HIS A 6 -18.87 -0.82 -37.78
CA HIS A 6 -18.84 -2.19 -37.27
C HIS A 6 -17.99 -3.03 -38.23
N SER A 7 -16.73 -3.22 -37.82
CA SER A 7 -15.85 -4.25 -38.38
C SER A 7 -16.30 -5.60 -37.86
N ASP A 8 -16.30 -6.53 -38.80
CA ASP A 8 -16.53 -7.95 -38.72
C ASP A 8 -15.44 -8.69 -37.92
N GLN A 9 -15.70 -9.97 -37.60
CA GLN A 9 -14.79 -11.02 -37.07
C GLN A 9 -14.55 -11.05 -35.55
N ASP A 10 -14.56 -12.19 -34.86
CA ASP A 10 -14.83 -13.57 -35.27
C ASP A 10 -15.16 -14.43 -34.05
N PHE A 11 -15.93 -15.45 -34.35
CA PHE A 11 -16.37 -16.57 -33.53
C PHE A 11 -15.21 -17.29 -32.79
N ARG A 12 -15.38 -17.58 -31.49
CA ARG A 12 -15.24 -18.94 -30.95
C ARG A 12 -15.63 -19.03 -29.47
N GLU A 13 -16.72 -19.75 -29.25
CA GLU A 13 -16.99 -20.44 -27.98
C GLU A 13 -15.87 -21.45 -27.69
N THR A 14 -15.46 -21.50 -26.42
CA THR A 14 -14.96 -22.73 -25.80
C THR A 14 -15.54 -22.80 -24.39
N PHE A 15 -16.56 -23.65 -24.26
CA PHE A 15 -17.10 -24.13 -22.99
C PHE A 15 -16.10 -25.09 -22.32
N GLY A 16 -16.05 -25.04 -20.99
CA GLY A 16 -15.67 -26.18 -20.15
C GLY A 16 -14.26 -26.14 -19.57
N ALA A 17 -14.16 -25.84 -18.28
CA ALA A 17 -13.31 -26.57 -17.33
C ALA A 17 -13.55 -26.02 -15.91
N ASP A 18 -14.13 -26.88 -15.08
CA ASP A 18 -13.98 -26.98 -13.63
C ASP A 18 -13.87 -25.70 -12.80
N ALA A 19 -14.92 -25.53 -12.00
CA ALA A 19 -14.92 -24.73 -10.79
C ALA A 19 -13.74 -25.12 -9.89
N ALA A 20 -12.68 -24.33 -9.94
CA ALA A 20 -11.85 -24.06 -8.79
C ALA A 20 -11.78 -22.54 -8.62
N PRO A 21 -12.59 -21.94 -7.73
CA PRO A 21 -12.09 -20.78 -7.02
C PRO A 21 -11.05 -21.32 -6.05
N SER A 22 -9.88 -21.76 -6.57
CA SER A 22 -8.71 -21.89 -5.73
C SER A 22 -8.45 -20.47 -5.30
N ALA A 23 -8.93 -20.19 -4.08
CA ALA A 23 -8.88 -18.93 -3.41
C ALA A 23 -7.52 -18.34 -3.76
N ARG A 24 -7.56 -17.22 -4.49
CA ARG A 24 -6.40 -16.36 -4.64
C ARG A 24 -6.14 -15.86 -3.23
N SER A 25 -5.47 -16.72 -2.47
CA SER A 25 -4.85 -16.44 -1.22
C SER A 25 -3.74 -15.49 -1.61
N TYR A 26 -4.10 -14.23 -1.77
CA TYR A 26 -3.23 -13.12 -1.45
C TYR A 26 -2.95 -13.22 0.05
N GLN A 27 -2.31 -14.32 0.47
CA GLN A 27 -1.50 -14.32 1.67
C GLN A 27 -0.58 -13.15 1.44
N SER A 28 -0.79 -12.09 2.22
CA SER A 28 0.16 -11.00 2.36
C SER A 28 1.53 -11.65 2.47
N SER A 29 2.27 -11.63 1.36
CA SER A 29 3.56 -12.27 1.30
C SER A 29 4.39 -11.55 2.37
N PRO A 30 5.08 -12.26 3.28
CA PRO A 30 5.87 -11.62 4.33
C PRO A 30 6.81 -10.53 3.78
N ARG A 31 7.25 -10.69 2.52
CA ARG A 31 8.04 -9.70 1.77
C ARG A 31 7.31 -8.37 1.54
N LEU A 32 6.02 -8.40 1.22
CA LEU A 32 5.21 -7.19 1.02
C LEU A 32 5.06 -6.39 2.32
N VAL A 33 4.91 -7.10 3.45
CA VAL A 33 4.80 -6.47 4.77
C VAL A 33 6.15 -5.89 5.23
N GLU A 34 7.25 -6.58 4.96
CA GLU A 34 8.61 -6.07 5.22
C GLU A 34 8.95 -4.84 4.36
N ASP A 35 8.55 -4.85 3.08
CA ASP A 35 8.72 -3.70 2.18
C ASP A 35 7.88 -2.51 2.62
N GLU A 36 6.63 -2.73 3.06
CA GLU A 36 5.73 -1.70 3.59
C GLU A 36 6.30 -1.07 4.87
N VAL A 37 6.83 -1.88 5.81
CA VAL A 37 7.51 -1.37 7.02
C VAL A 37 8.74 -0.53 6.66
N ARG A 38 9.51 -0.94 5.65
CA ARG A 38 10.68 -0.20 5.19
C ARG A 38 10.29 1.14 4.58
N GLU A 39 9.25 1.15 3.75
CA GLU A 39 8.71 2.35 3.12
C GLU A 39 8.17 3.33 4.17
N GLN A 40 7.39 2.84 5.14
CA GLN A 40 6.84 3.67 6.19
C GLN A 40 7.94 4.28 7.07
N ARG A 41 9.01 3.53 7.38
CA ARG A 41 10.21 4.06 8.05
C ARG A 41 10.88 5.17 7.25
N ALA A 42 11.02 4.98 5.94
CA ALA A 42 11.61 6.00 5.07
C ALA A 42 10.75 7.27 5.04
N ASN A 43 9.43 7.13 5.03
CA ASN A 43 8.51 8.26 5.13
C ASN A 43 8.68 9.01 6.46
N VAL A 44 8.68 8.32 7.60
CA VAL A 44 8.93 8.95 8.92
C VAL A 44 10.22 9.77 8.90
N MET A 45 11.31 9.22 8.35
CA MET A 45 12.58 9.93 8.26
C MET A 45 12.50 11.19 7.38
N ARG A 46 11.79 11.13 6.26
CA ARG A 46 11.58 12.31 5.39
C ARG A 46 10.81 13.41 6.10
N PHE A 47 9.76 13.05 6.84
CA PHE A 47 8.99 14.02 7.61
C PHE A 47 9.80 14.62 8.76
N LYS A 48 10.64 13.84 9.44
CA LYS A 48 11.59 14.34 10.46
C LYS A 48 12.58 15.34 9.89
N THR A 49 13.14 15.07 8.69
CA THR A 49 14.00 16.05 8.02
C THR A 49 13.22 17.34 7.72
N MET A 50 11.99 17.22 7.21
CA MET A 50 11.15 18.37 6.93
C MET A 50 10.78 19.17 8.19
N GLU A 51 10.54 18.52 9.33
CA GLU A 51 10.31 19.17 10.63
C GLU A 51 11.53 20.01 11.05
N GLN A 52 12.74 19.46 10.91
CA GLN A 52 13.99 20.16 11.25
C GLN A 52 14.30 21.34 10.33
N GLU A 53 13.92 21.24 9.05
CA GLU A 53 14.09 22.31 8.06
C GLU A 53 13.00 23.39 8.14
N THR A 54 11.89 23.10 8.82
CA THR A 54 10.76 24.03 8.94
C THR A 54 11.08 25.13 9.94
N THR A 55 11.03 26.38 9.46
CA THR A 55 11.27 27.57 10.28
C THR A 55 9.99 28.12 10.94
N ASP A 56 8.82 27.77 10.41
CA ASP A 56 7.52 28.16 10.96
C ASP A 56 7.16 27.28 12.17
N PRO A 57 6.97 27.85 13.38
CA PRO A 57 6.67 27.07 14.58
C PRO A 57 5.35 26.29 14.48
N LEU A 58 4.36 26.80 13.75
CA LEU A 58 3.09 26.10 13.56
C LEU A 58 3.26 24.91 12.61
N GLY A 59 3.98 25.09 11.51
CA GLY A 59 4.36 24.02 10.59
C GLY A 59 5.19 22.94 11.27
N ALA A 60 6.19 23.31 12.07
CA ALA A 60 6.99 22.36 12.84
C ALA A 60 6.12 21.53 13.80
N ARG A 61 5.19 22.18 14.52
CA ARG A 61 4.26 21.47 15.41
C ARG A 61 3.32 20.53 14.65
N LEU A 62 2.80 20.94 13.50
CA LEU A 62 1.96 20.06 12.68
C LEU A 62 2.74 18.84 12.18
N LEU A 63 3.99 19.04 11.76
CA LEU A 63 4.87 17.95 11.33
C LEU A 63 5.16 16.99 12.48
N HIS A 64 5.38 17.52 13.68
CA HIS A 64 5.53 16.71 14.89
C HIS A 64 4.33 15.78 15.12
N ASP A 65 3.12 16.35 15.13
CA ASP A 65 1.88 15.59 15.35
C ASP A 65 1.69 14.50 14.27
N ILE A 66 2.03 14.79 13.01
CA ILE A 66 1.99 13.82 11.90
C ILE A 66 3.04 12.72 12.10
N ILE A 67 4.26 13.07 12.48
CA ILE A 67 5.34 12.10 12.71
C ILE A 67 4.95 11.14 13.85
N ASP A 68 4.38 11.65 14.93
CA ASP A 68 3.92 10.85 16.07
C ASP A 68 2.86 9.82 15.64
N GLU A 69 1.89 10.22 14.82
CA GLU A 69 0.88 9.31 14.27
C GLU A 69 1.52 8.23 13.38
N MET A 70 2.40 8.63 12.47
CA MET A 70 3.12 7.69 11.59
C MET A 70 3.97 6.68 12.37
N GLU A 71 4.63 7.11 13.45
CA GLU A 71 5.42 6.24 14.31
C GLU A 71 4.54 5.28 15.12
N ALA A 72 3.37 5.74 15.57
CA ALA A 72 2.40 4.91 16.26
C ALA A 72 1.86 3.80 15.35
N GLU A 73 1.50 4.14 14.11
CA GLU A 73 1.07 3.16 13.09
C GLU A 73 2.17 2.14 12.79
N LEU A 74 3.40 2.62 12.55
CA LEU A 74 4.55 1.76 12.29
C LEU A 74 4.82 0.82 13.47
N SER A 75 4.70 1.30 14.71
CA SER A 75 4.84 0.49 15.92
C SER A 75 3.78 -0.62 15.97
N GLN A 76 2.53 -0.33 15.61
CA GLN A 76 1.45 -1.32 15.58
C GLN A 76 1.71 -2.40 14.53
N VAL A 77 2.14 -2.01 13.32
CA VAL A 77 2.48 -2.94 12.25
C VAL A 77 3.63 -3.86 12.67
N VAL A 78 4.71 -3.29 13.23
CA VAL A 78 5.86 -4.08 13.72
C VAL A 78 5.44 -5.05 14.82
N LYS A 79 4.63 -4.60 15.80
CA LYS A 79 4.10 -5.46 16.87
C LYS A 79 3.29 -6.63 16.31
N ARG A 80 2.44 -6.37 15.31
CA ARG A 80 1.65 -7.41 14.64
C ARG A 80 2.54 -8.44 13.97
N ILE A 81 3.54 -8.02 13.20
CA ILE A 81 4.48 -8.93 12.53
C ILE A 81 5.24 -9.79 13.55
N VAL A 82 5.69 -9.18 14.65
CA VAL A 82 6.38 -9.91 15.72
C VAL A 82 5.45 -10.93 16.36
N ALA A 83 4.20 -10.55 16.65
CA ALA A 83 3.20 -11.46 17.22
C ALA A 83 2.83 -12.62 16.29
N GLU A 84 2.81 -12.40 14.97
CA GLU A 84 2.53 -13.46 13.98
C GLU A 84 3.72 -14.42 13.76
N ARG A 85 4.93 -14.06 14.23
CA ARG A 85 6.14 -14.91 14.15
C ARG A 85 6.39 -15.80 15.37
N HIS A 86 5.61 -15.65 16.45
CA HIS A 86 5.73 -16.41 17.71
C HIS A 86 4.50 -17.28 17.95
#